data_AF-A0A919CU22-F1
#
_entry.id   AF-A0A919CU22-F1
#
_cell.length_a   1.000
_cell.length_b   1.000
_cell.length_c   1.000
_cell.angle_alpha   90.00
_cell.angle_beta   90.00
_cell.angle_gamma   90.00
#
_symmetry.space_group_name_H-M   'P 1'
#
loop_
_entity.id
_entity.type
_entity.pdbx_description
1 polymer ?
#
loop_
_entity_poly.entity_id
_entity_poly.type
_entity_poly.pdbx_seq_one_letter_code
_entity_poly.pdbx_strand_id
1 'polypeptide(L)'
;MVTQPGLGTLNITQLTAEALRARGLTCPGVVIGRWPTAPDLADRCSLTDLPKDVGAPLLGAVPDGAVTQPPEGFRSAAPGWLHRRWAATGTRQPSPPVSRPEPPPGAPASNGVGRPGRYERGLHP
;
A
#
# COMPACT_ATOMS: atom_id res chain seq x y z
N MET A 1 4.28 -11.03 -5.06
CA MET A 1 2.95 -11.27 -4.45
C MET A 1 2.75 -10.33 -3.28
N VAL A 2 1.51 -9.95 -2.95
CA VAL A 2 1.18 -9.14 -1.76
C VAL A 2 0.27 -9.95 -0.84
N THR A 3 0.46 -9.86 0.47
CA THR A 3 -0.31 -10.59 1.49
C THR A 3 -0.59 -9.73 2.73
N GLN A 4 -1.50 -10.18 3.60
CA GLN A 4 -1.71 -9.58 4.92
C GLN A 4 -1.06 -10.45 6.01
N PRO A 5 -0.59 -9.85 7.12
CA PRO A 5 -0.11 -10.61 8.26
C PRO A 5 -1.33 -11.21 8.97
N GLY A 6 -1.31 -12.53 9.22
CA GLY A 6 -2.42 -13.22 9.89
C GLY A 6 -2.63 -14.67 9.47
N LEU A 7 -3.10 -15.50 10.41
CA LEU A 7 -3.30 -16.94 10.25
C LEU A 7 -4.36 -17.32 9.19
N GLY A 8 -5.31 -16.44 8.88
CA GLY A 8 -6.35 -16.69 7.86
C GLY A 8 -5.87 -16.46 6.41
N THR A 9 -4.79 -15.71 6.21
CA THR A 9 -4.28 -15.31 4.88
C THR A 9 -3.07 -16.13 4.44
N LEU A 10 -2.45 -16.88 5.35
CA LEU A 10 -1.38 -17.83 5.02
C LEU A 10 -1.84 -18.87 4.01
N ASN A 11 -3.04 -19.46 4.19
CA ASN A 11 -3.56 -20.47 3.27
C ASN A 11 -3.74 -19.91 1.84
N ILE A 12 -4.36 -18.73 1.69
CA ILE A 12 -4.50 -18.08 0.38
C ILE A 12 -3.13 -17.77 -0.24
N THR A 13 -2.17 -17.34 0.58
CA THR A 13 -0.81 -17.04 0.14
C THR A 13 -0.07 -18.30 -0.32
N GLN A 14 -0.21 -19.40 0.42
CA GLN A 14 0.35 -20.72 0.09
C GLN A 14 -0.29 -21.29 -1.18
N LEU A 15 -1.62 -21.29 -1.29
CA LEU A 15 -2.36 -21.73 -2.47
C LEU A 15 -2.00 -20.89 -3.71
N THR A 16 -1.82 -19.59 -3.55
CA THR A 16 -1.37 -18.71 -4.65
C THR A 16 0.05 -19.06 -5.07
N ALA A 17 0.96 -19.28 -4.12
CA ALA A 17 2.33 -19.69 -4.40
C ALA A 17 2.39 -21.06 -5.10
N GLU A 18 1.55 -22.00 -4.67
CA GLU A 18 1.42 -23.31 -5.29
C GLU A 18 0.87 -23.21 -6.72
N ALA A 19 -0.16 -22.41 -6.94
CA ALA A 19 -0.71 -22.18 -8.27
C ALA A 19 0.30 -21.52 -9.23
N LEU A 20 1.17 -20.63 -8.73
CA LEU A 20 2.28 -20.07 -9.52
C LEU A 20 3.28 -21.17 -9.88
N ARG A 21 3.72 -21.97 -8.91
CA ARG A 21 4.66 -23.09 -9.12
C ARG A 21 4.12 -24.13 -10.10
N ALA A 22 2.84 -24.51 -9.97
CA ALA A 22 2.18 -25.47 -10.84
C ALA A 22 2.12 -24.99 -12.31
N ARG A 23 2.21 -23.69 -12.55
CA ARG A 23 2.24 -23.07 -13.89
C ARG A 23 3.66 -22.74 -14.37
N GLY A 24 4.70 -23.15 -13.62
CA GLY A 24 6.09 -22.82 -13.94
C GLY A 24 6.44 -21.33 -13.75
N LEU A 25 5.61 -20.57 -13.02
CA LEU A 25 5.84 -19.16 -12.75
C LEU A 25 6.64 -18.98 -11.46
N THR A 26 7.72 -18.21 -11.53
CA THR A 26 8.53 -17.87 -10.37
C THR A 26 7.90 -16.70 -9.61
N CYS A 27 7.77 -16.84 -8.29
CA CYS A 27 7.41 -15.73 -7.42
C CYS A 27 8.71 -15.02 -6.98
N PRO A 28 8.99 -13.80 -7.45
CA PRO A 28 10.23 -13.10 -7.12
C PRO A 28 10.33 -12.72 -5.63
N GLY A 29 9.19 -12.72 -4.93
CA GLY A 29 9.11 -12.40 -3.52
C GLY A 29 7.72 -11.97 -3.10
N VAL A 30 7.57 -11.77 -1.80
CA VAL A 30 6.32 -11.42 -1.14
C VAL A 30 6.46 -10.10 -0.38
N VAL A 31 5.39 -9.29 -0.38
CA VAL A 31 5.30 -8.03 0.36
C VAL A 31 4.11 -8.11 1.30
N ILE A 32 4.28 -7.67 2.55
CA ILE A 32 3.16 -7.48 3.46
C ILE A 32 2.51 -6.12 3.15
N GLY A 33 1.24 -6.13 2.73
CA GLY A 33 0.54 -4.93 2.26
C GLY A 33 0.11 -3.96 3.36
N ARG A 34 0.08 -4.42 4.61
CA ARG A 34 -0.22 -3.62 5.79
C ARG A 34 0.47 -4.23 7.02
N TRP A 35 1.33 -3.47 7.66
CA TRP A 35 2.06 -3.87 8.85
C TRP A 35 1.59 -3.04 10.04
N PRO A 36 0.98 -3.66 11.07
CA PRO A 36 0.42 -2.93 12.20
C PRO A 36 1.50 -2.25 13.04
N THR A 37 1.19 -1.08 13.58
CA THR A 37 2.09 -0.32 14.48
C THR A 37 2.39 -1.10 15.77
N ALA A 38 1.43 -1.90 16.23
CA ALA A 38 1.56 -2.79 17.38
C ALA A 38 1.31 -4.24 16.94
N PRO A 39 2.31 -4.95 16.39
CA PRO A 39 2.15 -6.31 15.91
C PRO A 39 1.94 -7.27 17.08
N ASP A 40 0.98 -8.17 16.94
CA ASP A 40 0.75 -9.24 17.91
C ASP A 40 1.74 -10.42 17.70
N LEU A 41 1.52 -11.52 18.41
CA LEU A 41 2.38 -12.70 18.25
C LEU A 41 2.21 -13.34 16.86
N ALA A 42 0.98 -13.41 16.34
CA ALA A 42 0.70 -14.01 15.04
C ALA A 42 1.34 -13.22 13.90
N ASP A 43 1.33 -11.88 13.98
CA ASP A 43 2.01 -11.01 13.03
C ASP A 43 3.53 -11.28 12.99
N ARG A 44 4.14 -11.41 14.17
CA ARG A 44 5.58 -11.68 14.29
C ARG A 44 5.97 -13.07 13.81
N CYS A 45 5.20 -14.10 14.12
CA CYS A 45 5.41 -15.44 13.58
C CYS A 45 5.27 -15.46 12.05
N SER A 46 4.28 -14.73 11.52
CA SER A 46 4.08 -14.61 10.08
C SER A 46 5.31 -14.05 9.37
N LEU A 47 6.03 -13.09 9.96
CA LEU A 47 7.28 -12.57 9.35
C LEU A 47 8.33 -13.66 9.13
N THR A 48 8.45 -14.60 10.06
CA THR A 48 9.47 -15.64 10.01
C THR A 48 9.07 -16.85 9.16
N ASP A 49 7.77 -17.14 9.07
CA ASP A 49 7.30 -18.37 8.43
C ASP A 49 6.84 -18.14 6.98
N LEU A 50 6.31 -16.96 6.67
CA LEU A 50 5.83 -16.61 5.34
C LEU A 50 6.87 -16.81 4.22
N PRO A 51 8.16 -16.47 4.37
CA PRO A 51 9.16 -16.76 3.33
C PRO A 51 9.34 -18.26 3.06
N LYS A 52 9.24 -19.09 4.12
CA LYS A 52 9.40 -20.55 4.03
C LYS A 52 8.18 -21.15 3.34
N ASP A 53 6.99 -20.74 3.75
CA ASP A 53 5.72 -21.25 3.25
C ASP A 53 5.48 -20.90 1.77
N VAL A 54 5.91 -19.72 1.35
CA VAL A 54 5.79 -19.26 -0.04
C VAL A 54 6.92 -19.79 -0.93
N GLY A 55 8.07 -20.12 -0.34
CA GLY A 55 9.28 -20.44 -1.09
C GLY A 55 9.86 -19.22 -1.83
N ALA A 56 9.61 -18.01 -1.33
CA ALA A 56 10.07 -16.76 -1.93
C ALA A 56 10.47 -15.74 -0.84
N PRO A 57 11.44 -14.86 -1.10
CA PRO A 57 11.93 -13.92 -0.08
C PRO A 57 10.86 -12.88 0.30
N LEU A 58 10.82 -12.50 1.58
CA LEU A 58 10.11 -11.30 2.02
C LEU A 58 10.87 -10.06 1.51
N LEU A 59 10.20 -9.27 0.69
CA LEU A 59 10.75 -8.08 0.06
C LEU A 59 10.52 -6.82 0.90
N GLY A 60 9.55 -6.83 1.80
CA GLY A 60 9.24 -5.70 2.66
C GLY A 60 7.83 -5.73 3.22
N ALA A 61 7.51 -4.69 3.99
CA ALA A 61 6.23 -4.53 4.65
C ALA A 61 5.81 -3.06 4.64
N VAL A 62 4.61 -2.77 4.16
CA VAL A 62 4.06 -1.40 4.11
C VAL A 62 3.44 -1.09 5.48
N PRO A 63 3.83 0.01 6.16
CA PRO A 63 3.28 0.34 7.46
C PRO A 63 1.80 0.69 7.38
N ASP A 64 1.08 0.43 8.45
CA ASP A 64 -0.29 0.90 8.60
C ASP A 64 -0.35 2.43 8.49
N GLY A 65 -1.44 2.95 7.93
CA GLY A 65 -1.56 4.39 7.66
C GLY A 65 -0.71 4.92 6.49
N ALA A 66 0.00 4.07 5.72
CA ALA A 66 0.70 4.52 4.51
C ALA A 66 -0.24 5.26 3.53
N VAL A 67 -1.50 4.81 3.44
CA VAL A 67 -2.53 5.39 2.56
C VAL A 67 -3.01 6.78 2.99
N THR A 68 -2.75 7.19 4.23
CA THR A 68 -3.16 8.52 4.76
C THR A 68 -2.03 9.54 4.67
N GLN A 69 -0.82 9.14 4.29
CA GLN A 69 0.30 10.06 4.13
C GLN A 69 0.10 10.98 2.91
N PRO A 70 0.48 12.27 3.02
CA PRO A 70 0.52 13.13 1.84
C PRO A 70 1.54 12.59 0.83
N PRO A 71 1.40 12.91 -0.47
CA PRO A 71 2.24 12.33 -1.53
C PRO A 71 3.75 12.49 -1.30
N GLU A 72 4.19 13.59 -0.70
CA GLU A 72 5.59 13.82 -0.35
C GLU A 72 6.09 12.90 0.76
N GLY A 73 5.31 12.79 1.85
CA GLY A 73 5.62 11.89 2.97
C GLY A 73 5.70 10.42 2.52
N PHE A 74 4.75 9.99 1.69
CA PHE A 74 4.75 8.66 1.11
C PHE A 74 6.02 8.39 0.29
N ARG A 75 6.38 9.31 -0.62
CA ARG A 75 7.57 9.15 -1.49
C ARG A 75 8.87 9.10 -0.70
N SER A 76 8.96 9.86 0.39
CA SER A 76 10.14 9.85 1.26
C SER A 76 10.24 8.56 2.06
N ALA A 77 9.12 8.01 2.54
CA ALA A 77 9.12 6.83 3.41
C ALA A 77 9.17 5.50 2.65
N ALA A 78 8.53 5.43 1.47
CA ALA A 78 8.35 4.18 0.71
C ALA A 78 9.64 3.40 0.41
N PRO A 79 10.79 4.03 0.07
CA PRO A 79 12.04 3.31 -0.13
C PRO A 79 12.53 2.54 1.11
N GLY A 80 12.12 2.96 2.31
CA GLY A 80 12.46 2.30 3.58
C GLY A 80 11.60 1.07 3.90
N TRP A 81 10.47 0.88 3.21
CA TRP A 81 9.55 -0.24 3.45
C TRP A 81 9.97 -1.52 2.72
N LEU A 82 10.81 -1.39 1.69
CA LEU A 82 11.29 -2.49 0.86
C LEU A 82 12.79 -2.69 1.08
N HIS A 83 13.24 -3.94 1.12
CA HIS A 83 14.65 -4.26 1.26
C HIS A 83 15.43 -3.71 0.05
N ARG A 84 16.46 -2.88 0.29
CA ARG A 84 17.22 -2.17 -0.77
C ARG A 84 17.71 -3.08 -1.89
N ARG A 85 18.08 -4.33 -1.56
CA ARG A 85 18.53 -5.35 -2.52
C ARG A 85 17.54 -5.69 -3.64
N TRP A 86 16.25 -5.36 -3.48
CA TRP A 86 15.24 -5.55 -4.53
C TRP A 86 15.00 -4.29 -5.37
N ALA A 87 15.13 -3.10 -4.77
CA ALA A 87 14.98 -1.82 -5.48
C ALA A 87 16.03 -1.62 -6.59
N ALA A 88 17.19 -2.27 -6.47
CA ALA A 88 18.30 -2.17 -7.42
C ALA A 88 18.24 -3.20 -8.58
N THR A 89 17.45 -4.27 -8.46
CA THR A 89 17.45 -5.39 -9.44
C THR A 89 16.41 -5.23 -10.53
N GLY A 90 15.40 -4.37 -10.34
CA GLY A 90 14.52 -3.96 -11.42
C GLY A 90 15.16 -2.79 -12.16
N THR A 91 15.49 -2.96 -13.44
CA THR A 91 15.64 -1.82 -14.35
C THR A 91 14.31 -1.05 -14.34
N ARG A 92 14.22 -0.05 -13.46
CA ARG A 92 13.08 0.86 -13.41
C ARG A 92 13.16 1.70 -14.67
N GLN A 93 12.41 1.33 -15.70
CA GLN A 93 12.06 2.31 -16.72
C GLN A 93 11.20 3.37 -16.03
N PRO A 94 11.58 4.66 -16.09
CA PRO A 94 10.77 5.71 -15.48
C PRO A 94 9.37 5.63 -16.11
N SER A 95 8.36 5.38 -15.27
CA SER A 95 6.96 5.49 -15.70
C SER A 95 6.75 6.93 -16.16
N PRO A 96 6.16 7.17 -17.35
CA PRO A 96 5.81 8.52 -17.76
C PRO A 96 4.89 9.14 -16.69
N PRO A 97 4.95 10.46 -16.47
CA PRO A 97 4.09 11.12 -15.51
C PRO A 97 2.63 10.76 -15.85
N VAL A 98 1.93 10.19 -14.86
CA VAL A 98 0.50 9.89 -15.02
C VAL A 98 -0.20 11.21 -15.29
N SER A 99 -0.68 11.40 -16.52
CA SER A 99 -1.41 12.60 -16.87
C SER A 99 -2.74 12.54 -16.14
N ARG A 100 -3.01 13.53 -15.29
CA ARG A 100 -4.32 13.70 -14.68
C ARG A 100 -5.32 13.80 -15.84
N PRO A 101 -6.43 13.03 -15.85
CA PRO A 101 -7.42 13.17 -16.90
C PRO A 101 -7.86 14.63 -16.97
N GLU A 102 -7.80 15.22 -18.17
CA GLU A 102 -8.35 16.54 -18.39
C GLU A 102 -9.85 16.49 -18.07
N PRO A 103 -10.38 17.51 -17.38
CA PRO A 103 -11.82 17.61 -17.20
C PRO A 103 -12.49 17.66 -18.57
N PRO A 104 -13.67 17.03 -18.73
CA PRO A 104 -14.39 17.07 -20.00
C PRO A 104 -14.65 18.53 -20.42
N PRO A 105 -14.55 18.85 -21.73
CA PRO A 105 -14.83 20.19 -22.22
C PRO A 105 -16.27 20.59 -21.84
N GLY A 106 -16.41 21.67 -21.07
CA GLY A 106 -17.69 22.18 -20.58
C GLY A 106 -17.95 21.98 -19.08
N ALA A 107 -17.03 21.39 -18.32
CA ALA A 107 -17.14 21.42 -16.86
C ALA A 107 -17.08 22.88 -16.36
N PRO A 108 -18.11 23.39 -15.66
CA PRO A 108 -18.10 24.77 -15.19
C PRO A 108 -16.92 24.95 -14.22
N ALA A 109 -16.16 26.02 -14.41
CA ALA A 109 -15.18 26.46 -13.42
C ALA A 109 -15.92 26.55 -12.08
N SER A 110 -15.45 25.83 -11.06
CA SER A 110 -15.91 26.04 -9.69
C SER A 110 -15.43 27.41 -9.26
N ASN A 111 -16.18 28.44 -9.65
CA ASN A 111 -16.09 29.78 -9.09
C ASN A 111 -16.30 29.62 -7.59
N GLY A 112 -15.37 30.18 -6.82
CA GLY A 112 -15.41 30.19 -5.37
C GLY A 112 -16.78 30.64 -4.88
N VAL A 113 -17.52 29.70 -4.29
CA VAL A 113 -18.70 30.06 -3.50
C VAL A 113 -18.16 30.65 -2.21
N GLY A 114 -18.51 31.92 -2.03
CA GLY A 114 -18.06 32.75 -0.94
C GLY A 114 -18.45 32.21 0.42
N ARG A 115 -17.67 32.66 1.40
CA ARG A 115 -18.07 32.69 2.79
C ARG A 115 -19.32 33.59 2.91
N PRO A 116 -20.34 33.14 3.64
CA PRO A 116 -20.92 33.96 4.68
C PRO A 116 -20.73 33.19 6.01
N GLY A 117 -20.28 33.78 7.11
CA GLY A 117 -20.74 35.03 7.66
C GLY A 117 -21.57 34.72 8.91
N ARG A 118 -20.96 34.93 10.08
CA ARG A 118 -21.59 35.32 11.36
C ARG A 118 -22.35 34.25 12.17
N TYR A 119 -21.64 33.76 13.17
CA TYR A 119 -22.11 33.21 14.43
C TYR A 119 -22.52 34.36 15.39
N GLU A 120 -23.78 34.80 15.41
CA GLU A 120 -24.31 35.61 16.52
C GLU A 120 -25.76 35.17 16.78
N ARG A 121 -26.02 34.35 17.81
CA ARG A 121 -26.44 34.71 19.19
C ARG A 121 -27.89 35.20 19.28
N GLY A 122 -28.72 34.43 19.99
CA GLY A 122 -29.92 34.93 20.69
C GLY A 122 -31.23 34.22 20.34
N LEU A 123 -31.55 33.13 21.06
CA LEU A 123 -32.90 32.58 21.14
C LEU A 123 -33.41 32.76 22.58
N HIS A 124 -34.31 33.73 22.78
CA HIS A 124 -35.39 33.84 23.79
C HIS A 124 -35.93 35.29 23.78
N PRO A 125 -37.18 35.58 24.19
CA PRO A 125 -38.08 34.77 25.02
C PRO A 125 -39.09 33.93 24.23
#